data_AF-A0AAE1MJR5-F1
#
_entry.id   AF-A0AAE1MJR5-F1
#
_cell.length_a   1.000
_cell.length_b   1.000
_cell.length_c   1.000
_cell.angle_alpha   90.00
_cell.angle_beta   90.00
_cell.angle_gamma   90.00
#
_symmetry.space_group_name_H-M   'P 1'
#
loop_
_entity.id
_entity.type
_entity.pdbx_description
1 polymer ?
#
loop_
_entity_poly.entity_id
_entity_poly.type
_entity_poly.pdbx_seq_one_letter_code
_entity_poly.pdbx_strand_id
1 'polypeptide(L)'
;MRVREWYGWHFPELTKIVQDNIQYAKAVKLMSDRAGGANVDFFEILSEDVEVKLKEAAVISIKTKVCELDLMNIKGLCDQVLSLSEYRAQLYDFLKSKMNTIAPNLTALVGELVGALLIAYGGGLLDLAKKPGSTMQILGAEKTLSGALKTKHVTCKYGLIYDASLIGKAVPKLKRKVSQ
;
A
#
# COMPACT_ATOMS: atom_id res chain seq x y z
N MET A 1 -2.98 -1.60 10.89
CA MET A 1 -2.26 -1.33 12.15
C MET A 1 -3.09 -1.67 13.38
N ARG A 2 -4.39 -1.31 13.45
CA ARG A 2 -5.22 -1.58 14.64
C ARG A 2 -5.29 -3.06 15.06
N VAL A 3 -5.42 -3.98 14.10
CA VAL A 3 -5.40 -5.44 14.35
C VAL A 3 -4.09 -5.87 15.03
N ARG A 4 -2.95 -5.28 14.67
CA ARG A 4 -1.64 -5.59 15.27
C ARG A 4 -1.51 -5.09 16.70
N GLU A 5 -2.09 -3.94 17.00
CA GLU A 5 -2.11 -3.41 18.36
C GLU A 5 -2.98 -4.30 19.26
N TRP A 6 -4.20 -4.61 18.81
CA TRP A 6 -5.16 -5.43 19.57
C TRP A 6 -4.64 -6.85 19.80
N TYR A 7 -4.20 -7.53 18.74
CA TYR A 7 -3.67 -8.88 18.88
C TYR A 7 -2.26 -8.91 19.49
N GLY A 8 -1.50 -7.82 19.42
CA GLY A 8 -0.18 -7.69 20.06
C GLY A 8 -0.22 -7.72 21.60
N TRP A 9 -1.38 -7.45 22.21
CA TRP A 9 -1.59 -7.71 23.64
C TRP A 9 -1.54 -9.21 23.96
N HIS A 10 -2.06 -10.05 23.06
CA HIS A 10 -2.08 -11.50 23.20
C HIS A 10 -0.79 -12.16 22.70
N PHE A 11 -0.34 -11.80 21.49
CA PHE A 11 0.83 -12.38 20.84
C PHE A 11 1.70 -11.30 20.16
N PRO A 12 2.59 -10.63 20.90
CA PRO A 12 3.41 -9.52 20.40
C PRO A 12 4.51 -9.97 19.44
N GLU A 13 4.97 -11.22 19.55
CA GLU A 13 6.04 -11.79 18.73
C GLU A 13 5.60 -11.92 17.27
N LEU A 14 4.31 -12.19 17.02
CA LEU A 14 3.74 -12.23 15.67
C LEU A 14 3.98 -10.93 14.89
N THR A 15 3.91 -9.78 15.57
CA THR A 15 4.12 -8.47 14.94
C THR A 15 5.57 -8.27 14.50
N LYS A 16 6.53 -8.94 15.15
CA LYS A 16 7.94 -8.91 14.76
C LYS A 16 8.25 -9.90 13.63
N ILE A 17 7.58 -11.05 13.65
CA ILE A 17 7.78 -12.14 12.68
C ILE A 17 7.15 -11.81 11.33
N VAL A 18 5.89 -11.34 11.33
CA VAL A 18 5.12 -11.06 10.10
C VAL A 18 5.03 -9.56 9.85
N GLN A 19 5.78 -9.07 8.86
CA GLN A 19 5.82 -7.65 8.51
C GLN A 19 4.68 -7.20 7.57
N ASP A 20 4.10 -8.10 6.78
CA ASP A 20 2.93 -7.78 5.95
C ASP A 20 1.63 -7.79 6.77
N ASN A 21 0.81 -6.76 6.59
CA ASN A 21 -0.45 -6.59 7.30
C ASN A 21 -1.52 -7.58 6.84
N ILE A 22 -1.53 -7.94 5.56
CA ILE A 22 -2.54 -8.85 4.99
C ILE A 22 -2.26 -10.28 5.48
N GLN A 23 -1.02 -10.73 5.35
CA GLN A 23 -0.58 -12.03 5.89
C GLN A 23 -0.80 -12.12 7.40
N TYR A 24 -0.54 -11.03 8.14
CA TYR A 24 -0.82 -10.97 9.57
C TYR A 24 -2.30 -11.19 9.88
N ALA A 25 -3.22 -10.50 9.19
CA ALA A 25 -4.65 -10.67 9.39
C ALA A 25 -5.13 -12.09 9.08
N LYS A 26 -4.59 -12.72 8.02
CA LYS A 26 -4.87 -14.12 7.67
C LYS A 26 -4.36 -15.10 8.73
N ALA A 27 -3.13 -14.90 9.23
CA ALA A 27 -2.54 -15.73 10.27
C ALA A 27 -3.32 -15.64 11.59
N VAL A 28 -3.73 -14.44 12.01
CA VAL A 28 -4.56 -14.23 13.22
C VAL A 28 -5.92 -14.91 13.08
N LYS A 29 -6.55 -14.82 11.90
CA LYS A 29 -7.84 -15.46 11.62
C LYS A 29 -7.77 -16.98 11.78
N LEU A 30 -6.72 -17.62 11.26
CA LEU A 30 -6.52 -19.07 11.35
C LEU A 30 -6.14 -19.52 12.76
N MET A 31 -5.16 -18.85 13.37
CA MET A 31 -4.59 -19.24 14.66
C MET A 31 -5.65 -19.22 15.77
N SER A 32 -6.54 -18.22 15.77
CA SER A 32 -7.56 -17.99 16.81
C SER A 32 -6.98 -17.73 18.21
N ASP A 33 -6.40 -18.76 18.82
CA ASP A 33 -5.74 -18.77 20.12
C ASP A 33 -4.34 -19.40 19.98
N ARG A 34 -3.41 -19.08 20.88
CA ARG A 34 -2.03 -19.59 20.84
C ARG A 34 -1.96 -21.12 20.82
N ALA A 35 -2.86 -21.78 21.55
CA ALA A 35 -2.94 -23.24 21.59
C ALA A 35 -3.40 -23.85 20.26
N GLY A 36 -4.21 -23.12 19.48
CA GLY A 36 -4.58 -23.52 18.12
C GLY A 36 -3.42 -23.34 17.13
N GLY A 37 -2.55 -22.37 17.37
CA GLY A 37 -1.40 -22.05 16.51
C GLY A 37 -0.35 -23.15 16.33
N ALA A 38 -0.23 -24.08 17.28
CA ALA A 38 0.70 -25.19 17.17
C ALA A 38 0.19 -26.31 16.24
N ASN A 39 -1.13 -26.44 16.08
CA ASN A 39 -1.79 -27.51 15.32
C ASN A 39 -2.30 -27.08 13.95
N VAL A 40 -2.26 -25.77 13.64
CA VAL A 40 -2.75 -25.24 12.37
C VAL A 40 -1.58 -25.09 11.40
N ASP A 41 -1.77 -25.57 10.17
CA ASP A 41 -0.81 -25.41 9.09
C ASP A 41 -0.99 -24.04 8.42
N PHE A 42 0.11 -23.31 8.25
CA PHE A 42 0.13 -21.95 7.66
C PHE A 42 0.69 -21.90 6.24
N PHE A 43 0.85 -23.07 5.60
CA PHE A 43 1.54 -23.24 4.32
C PHE A 43 1.01 -22.36 3.17
N GLU A 44 -0.29 -22.07 3.15
CA GLU A 44 -0.89 -21.21 2.10
C GLU A 44 -0.64 -19.71 2.29
N ILE A 45 -0.17 -19.27 3.46
CA ILE A 45 -0.11 -17.84 3.83
C ILE A 45 1.31 -17.38 4.12
N LEU A 46 2.14 -18.24 4.71
CA LEU A 46 3.47 -17.93 5.18
C LEU A 46 4.51 -18.87 4.56
N SER A 47 5.74 -18.39 4.41
CA SER A 47 6.88 -19.23 4.04
C SER A 47 7.27 -20.16 5.20
N GLU A 48 7.79 -21.34 4.89
CA GLU A 48 8.16 -22.38 5.88
C GLU A 48 9.08 -21.83 6.99
N ASP A 49 10.07 -21.02 6.65
CA ASP A 49 10.99 -20.38 7.61
C ASP A 49 10.28 -19.49 8.65
N VAL A 50 9.19 -18.84 8.23
CA VAL A 50 8.41 -17.92 9.07
C VAL A 50 7.44 -18.72 9.94
N GLU A 51 6.90 -19.82 9.40
CA GLU A 51 6.01 -20.72 10.13
C GLU A 51 6.72 -21.41 11.30
N VAL A 52 7.94 -21.93 11.09
CA VAL A 52 8.73 -22.56 12.17
C VAL A 52 8.96 -21.58 13.32
N LYS A 53 9.41 -20.35 13.01
CA LYS A 53 9.62 -19.29 14.00
C LYS A 53 8.33 -18.92 14.73
N LEU A 54 7.21 -18.95 14.03
CA LEU A 54 5.90 -18.64 14.60
C LEU A 54 5.40 -19.74 15.53
N LYS A 55 5.62 -21.02 15.20
CA LYS A 55 5.32 -22.17 16.07
C LYS A 55 6.22 -22.17 17.32
N GLU A 56 7.51 -21.90 17.17
CA GLU A 56 8.44 -21.74 18.31
C GLU A 56 8.01 -20.59 19.23
N ALA A 57 7.71 -19.42 18.65
CA ALA A 57 7.22 -18.26 19.39
C ALA A 57 5.88 -18.52 20.10
N ALA A 58 4.98 -19.32 19.50
CA ALA A 58 3.71 -19.68 20.12
C ALA A 58 3.90 -20.50 21.40
N VAL A 59 4.92 -21.37 21.45
CA VAL A 59 5.26 -22.18 22.63
C VAL A 59 5.94 -21.36 23.73
N ILE A 60 6.80 -20.42 23.35
CA ILE A 60 7.62 -19.62 24.28
C ILE A 60 6.82 -18.42 24.85
N SER A 61 5.78 -17.96 24.17
CA SER A 61 4.99 -16.77 24.54
C SER A 61 4.34 -16.87 25.93
N ILE A 62 4.72 -15.97 26.83
CA ILE A 62 4.33 -15.94 28.27
C ILE A 62 3.04 -15.14 28.54
N LYS A 63 2.43 -14.49 27.54
CA LYS A 63 1.37 -13.49 27.77
C LYS A 63 -0.03 -14.03 28.13
N THR A 64 -0.90 -13.10 28.54
CA THR A 64 -2.25 -13.30 29.08
C THR A 64 -3.22 -13.95 28.09
N LYS A 65 -4.07 -14.84 28.59
CA LYS A 65 -5.22 -15.37 27.85
C LYS A 65 -6.23 -14.24 27.60
N VAL A 66 -6.75 -14.15 26.38
CA VAL A 66 -7.78 -13.19 25.98
C VAL A 66 -9.13 -13.87 26.07
N CYS A 67 -10.18 -13.11 26.43
CA CYS A 67 -11.54 -13.62 26.47
C CYS A 67 -12.04 -14.02 25.08
N GLU A 68 -12.88 -15.05 25.01
CA GLU A 68 -13.43 -15.54 23.74
C GLU A 68 -14.23 -14.46 22.99
N LEU A 69 -14.92 -13.59 23.72
CA LEU A 69 -15.64 -12.42 23.18
C LEU A 69 -14.70 -11.46 22.44
N ASP A 70 -13.52 -11.18 23.01
CA ASP A 70 -12.53 -10.29 22.40
C ASP A 70 -11.86 -10.96 21.20
N LEU A 71 -11.60 -12.27 21.27
CA LEU A 71 -11.10 -13.04 20.12
C LEU A 71 -12.11 -13.03 18.96
N MET A 72 -13.41 -13.13 19.23
CA MET A 72 -14.46 -13.03 18.22
C MET A 72 -14.46 -11.65 17.55
N ASN A 73 -14.33 -10.58 18.34
CA ASN A 73 -14.23 -9.22 17.81
C ASN A 73 -12.97 -9.01 16.96
N ILE A 74 -11.82 -9.55 17.40
CA ILE A 74 -10.57 -9.49 16.64
C ILE A 74 -10.71 -10.23 15.31
N LYS A 75 -11.33 -11.42 15.30
CA LYS A 75 -11.62 -12.17 14.06
C LYS A 75 -12.52 -11.39 13.13
N GLY A 76 -13.61 -10.81 13.64
CA GLY A 76 -14.49 -9.96 12.85
C GLY A 76 -13.77 -8.77 12.22
N LEU A 77 -12.85 -8.15 12.96
CA LEU A 77 -12.01 -7.07 12.42
C LEU A 77 -11.04 -7.58 11.34
N CYS A 78 -10.45 -8.77 11.50
CA CYS A 78 -9.62 -9.39 10.47
C CYS A 78 -10.42 -9.63 9.18
N ASP A 79 -11.65 -10.13 9.27
CA ASP A 79 -12.52 -10.35 8.11
C ASP A 79 -12.85 -9.05 7.37
N GLN A 80 -13.12 -7.97 8.11
CA GLN A 80 -13.32 -6.65 7.52
C GLN A 80 -12.06 -6.15 6.81
N VAL A 81 -10.88 -6.34 7.39
CA VAL A 81 -9.61 -5.93 6.75
C VAL A 81 -9.34 -6.73 5.48
N LEU A 82 -9.60 -8.05 5.50
CA LEU A 82 -9.40 -8.91 4.33
C LEU A 82 -10.37 -8.55 3.20
N SER A 83 -11.66 -8.39 3.50
CA SER A 83 -12.67 -7.97 2.51
C SER A 83 -12.37 -6.59 1.92
N LEU A 84 -11.91 -5.62 2.73
CA LEU A 84 -11.46 -4.32 2.24
C LEU A 84 -10.22 -4.42 1.34
N SER A 85 -9.30 -5.34 1.65
CA SER A 85 -8.12 -5.59 0.83
C SER A 85 -8.50 -6.18 -0.54
N GLU A 86 -9.42 -7.15 -0.56
CA GLU A 86 -9.94 -7.74 -1.79
C GLU A 86 -10.71 -6.70 -2.62
N TYR A 87 -11.57 -5.92 -1.98
CA TYR A 87 -12.30 -4.84 -2.64
C TYR A 87 -11.35 -3.79 -3.24
N ARG A 88 -10.25 -3.46 -2.55
CA ARG A 88 -9.21 -2.58 -3.09
C ARG A 88 -8.56 -3.16 -4.35
N ALA A 89 -8.30 -4.46 -4.41
CA ALA A 89 -7.75 -5.12 -5.60
C ALA A 89 -8.75 -5.05 -6.77
N GLN A 90 -10.02 -5.36 -6.51
CA GLN A 90 -11.09 -5.24 -7.51
C GLN A 90 -11.24 -3.82 -8.05
N LEU A 91 -11.16 -2.79 -7.18
CA LEU A 91 -11.19 -1.40 -7.60
C LEU A 91 -9.97 -1.02 -8.46
N TYR A 92 -8.80 -1.59 -8.17
CA TYR A 92 -7.61 -1.36 -8.97
C TYR A 92 -7.76 -1.94 -10.38
N ASP A 93 -8.29 -3.16 -10.49
CA ASP A 93 -8.57 -3.79 -11.79
C ASP A 93 -9.65 -3.02 -12.57
N PHE A 94 -10.69 -2.55 -11.87
CA PHE A 94 -11.69 -1.67 -12.44
C PHE A 94 -11.07 -0.37 -12.97
N LEU A 95 -10.21 0.29 -12.19
CA LEU A 95 -9.51 1.50 -12.61
C LEU A 95 -8.65 1.24 -13.85
N LYS A 96 -7.92 0.13 -13.89
CA LYS A 96 -7.11 -0.28 -15.04
C LYS A 96 -7.95 -0.46 -16.30
N SER A 97 -9.10 -1.12 -16.21
CA SER A 97 -10.01 -1.29 -17.36
C SER A 97 -10.56 0.06 -17.86
N LYS A 98 -10.96 0.95 -16.95
CA LYS A 98 -11.51 2.27 -17.28
C LYS A 98 -10.47 3.20 -17.87
N MET A 99 -9.25 3.21 -17.33
CA MET A 99 -8.18 4.07 -17.82
C MET A 99 -7.76 3.68 -19.24
N ASN A 100 -7.67 2.38 -19.53
CA ASN A 100 -7.41 1.89 -20.89
C ASN A 100 -8.52 2.27 -21.89
N THR A 101 -9.77 2.39 -21.43
CA THR A 101 -10.89 2.82 -22.27
C THR A 101 -10.89 4.34 -22.52
N ILE A 102 -10.56 5.14 -21.50
CA ILE A 102 -10.66 6.60 -21.54
C ILE A 102 -9.40 7.25 -22.14
N ALA A 103 -8.22 6.83 -21.69
CA ALA A 103 -6.95 7.44 -22.05
C ALA A 103 -5.84 6.38 -22.28
N PRO A 104 -5.95 5.56 -23.35
CA PRO A 104 -4.99 4.49 -23.62
C PRO A 104 -3.56 5.04 -23.86
N ASN A 105 -3.42 6.18 -24.54
CA ASN A 105 -2.12 6.78 -24.83
C ASN A 105 -1.41 7.27 -23.56
N LEU A 106 -2.16 7.89 -22.64
CA LEU A 106 -1.61 8.34 -21.35
C LEU A 106 -1.19 7.13 -20.49
N THR A 107 -2.00 6.07 -20.53
CA THR A 107 -1.73 4.82 -19.83
C THR A 107 -0.46 4.16 -20.34
N ALA A 108 -0.28 4.08 -21.65
CA ALA A 108 0.91 3.49 -22.27
C ALA A 108 2.19 4.26 -21.92
N LEU A 109 2.11 5.58 -21.74
CA LEU A 109 3.24 6.42 -21.40
C LEU A 109 3.59 6.37 -19.89
N VAL A 110 2.62 6.67 -19.03
CA VAL A 110 2.91 6.95 -17.60
C VAL A 110 2.47 5.81 -16.67
N GLY A 111 1.62 4.90 -17.16
CA GLY A 111 0.96 3.85 -16.39
C GLY A 111 -0.43 4.25 -15.90
N GLU A 112 -1.21 3.26 -15.48
CA GLU A 112 -2.62 3.41 -15.11
C GLU A 112 -2.81 4.31 -13.88
N LEU A 113 -2.02 4.05 -12.83
CA LEU A 113 -2.18 4.72 -11.54
C LEU A 113 -1.75 6.19 -11.60
N VAL A 114 -0.58 6.45 -12.19
CA VAL A 114 -0.09 7.84 -12.34
C VAL A 114 -0.97 8.60 -13.33
N GLY A 115 -1.42 7.97 -14.43
CA GLY A 115 -2.37 8.58 -15.35
C GLY A 115 -3.68 8.98 -14.67
N ALA A 116 -4.24 8.11 -13.82
CA ALA A 116 -5.43 8.42 -13.03
C ALA A 116 -5.22 9.62 -12.10
N LEU A 117 -4.08 9.65 -11.40
CA LEU A 117 -3.74 10.75 -10.50
C LEU A 117 -3.58 12.08 -11.24
N LEU A 118 -2.97 12.07 -12.43
CA LEU A 118 -2.83 13.28 -13.25
C LEU A 118 -4.19 13.83 -13.70
N ILE A 119 -5.13 12.96 -14.08
CA ILE A 119 -6.49 13.38 -14.45
C ILE A 119 -7.23 13.93 -13.23
N ALA A 120 -7.12 13.27 -12.08
CA ALA A 120 -7.77 13.70 -10.84
C ALA A 120 -7.28 15.07 -10.36
N TYR A 121 -5.95 15.28 -10.31
CA TYR A 121 -5.36 16.58 -9.98
C TYR A 121 -5.51 17.61 -11.11
N GLY A 122 -5.71 17.14 -12.34
CA GLY A 122 -5.99 17.96 -13.51
C GLY A 122 -7.33 18.67 -13.45
N GLY A 123 -8.30 18.15 -12.68
CA GLY A 123 -9.70 18.57 -12.70
C GLY A 123 -10.53 17.88 -13.78
N GLY A 124 -9.96 16.91 -14.48
CA GLY A 124 -10.57 16.23 -15.62
C GLY A 124 -9.62 16.12 -16.82
N LEU A 125 -9.97 15.29 -17.79
CA LEU A 125 -9.11 15.01 -18.95
C LEU A 125 -8.94 16.24 -19.85
N LEU A 126 -10.00 17.01 -20.07
CA LEU A 126 -9.97 18.21 -20.91
C LEU A 126 -9.12 19.32 -20.28
N ASP A 127 -9.24 19.53 -18.97
CA ASP A 127 -8.46 20.55 -18.28
C ASP A 127 -7.00 20.15 -18.13
N LEU A 128 -6.73 18.85 -17.98
CA LEU A 128 -5.37 18.33 -18.10
C LEU A 128 -4.79 18.63 -19.49
N ALA A 129 -5.52 18.37 -20.57
CA ALA A 129 -5.05 18.61 -21.94
C ALA A 129 -4.72 20.08 -22.25
N LYS A 130 -5.36 21.05 -21.55
CA LYS A 130 -5.07 22.49 -21.70
C LYS A 130 -3.80 22.93 -20.95
N LYS A 131 -3.33 22.16 -19.96
CA LYS A 131 -2.14 22.52 -19.17
C LYS A 131 -0.88 22.33 -20.02
N PRO A 132 0.11 23.23 -19.93
CA PRO A 132 1.38 23.04 -20.62
C PRO A 132 2.20 21.92 -19.96
N GLY A 133 3.12 21.33 -20.73
CA GLY A 133 3.97 20.22 -20.24
C GLY A 133 4.77 20.56 -18.98
N SER A 134 5.24 21.80 -18.85
CA SER A 134 5.93 22.28 -17.64
C SER A 134 5.04 22.26 -16.39
N THR A 135 3.74 22.54 -16.52
CA THR A 135 2.77 22.42 -15.42
C THR A 135 2.45 20.96 -15.14
N MET A 136 2.33 20.12 -16.16
CA MET A 136 2.16 18.67 -15.97
C MET A 136 3.32 18.04 -15.20
N GLN A 137 4.56 18.45 -15.50
CA GLN A 137 5.77 17.94 -14.86
C GLN A 137 5.78 18.13 -13.33
N ILE A 138 5.29 19.28 -12.86
CA ILE A 138 5.30 19.68 -11.45
C ILE A 138 3.93 19.52 -10.76
N LEU A 139 2.96 18.91 -11.44
CA LEU A 139 1.61 18.69 -10.92
C LEU A 139 1.69 17.89 -9.60
N GLY A 140 1.01 18.38 -8.56
CA GLY A 140 1.05 17.79 -7.20
C GLY A 140 2.19 18.31 -6.30
N ALA A 141 3.18 19.02 -6.85
CA ALA A 141 4.24 19.71 -6.09
C ALA A 141 3.99 21.23 -5.97
N GLU A 142 2.74 21.66 -6.06
CA GLU A 142 2.37 23.09 -6.14
C GLU A 142 2.70 23.88 -4.86
N LYS A 143 2.55 23.24 -3.69
CA LYS A 143 2.87 23.86 -2.39
C LYS A 143 4.37 24.13 -2.27
N THR A 144 5.19 23.14 -2.62
CA THR A 144 6.65 23.27 -2.56
C THR A 144 7.17 24.23 -3.62
N LEU A 145 6.60 24.20 -4.83
CA LEU A 145 6.90 25.16 -5.89
C LEU A 145 6.62 26.60 -5.44
N SER A 146 5.43 26.84 -4.89
CA SER A 146 5.01 28.17 -4.41
C SER A 146 5.89 28.68 -3.27
N GLY A 147 6.31 27.79 -2.35
CA GLY A 147 7.27 28.12 -1.30
C GLY A 147 8.65 28.50 -1.84
N ALA A 148 9.17 27.72 -2.80
CA ALA A 148 10.46 27.97 -3.43
C ALA A 148 10.49 29.28 -4.22
N LEU A 149 9.42 29.60 -4.95
CA LEU A 149 9.30 30.86 -5.70
C LEU A 149 9.29 32.08 -4.77
N LYS A 150 8.60 32.01 -3.62
CA LYS A 150 8.59 33.09 -2.63
C LYS A 150 9.96 33.32 -1.99
N THR A 151 10.70 32.25 -1.74
CA THR A 151 12.01 32.28 -1.06
C THR A 151 13.20 32.34 -2.02
N LYS A 152 12.96 32.39 -3.34
CA LYS A 152 13.97 32.30 -4.40
C LYS A 152 14.92 31.09 -4.24
N HIS A 153 14.42 30.00 -3.66
CA HIS A 153 15.14 28.74 -3.55
C HIS A 153 14.89 27.84 -4.77
N VAL A 154 15.64 26.73 -4.85
CA VAL A 154 15.54 25.77 -5.95
C VAL A 154 14.14 25.14 -5.99
N THR A 155 13.51 25.18 -7.15
CA THR A 155 12.18 24.61 -7.37
C THR A 155 12.20 23.08 -7.47
N CYS A 156 11.08 22.45 -7.13
CA CYS A 156 10.88 21.02 -7.36
C CYS A 156 10.96 20.70 -8.86
N LYS A 157 11.64 19.59 -9.19
CA LYS A 157 11.92 19.16 -10.57
C LYS A 157 10.91 18.15 -11.12
N TYR A 158 10.03 17.63 -10.26
CA TYR A 158 9.03 16.62 -10.58
C TYR A 158 7.93 16.66 -9.52
N GLY A 159 6.70 16.36 -9.93
CA GLY A 159 5.55 16.13 -9.06
C GLY A 159 5.12 14.66 -9.10
N LEU A 160 3.84 14.42 -9.39
CA LEU A 160 3.23 13.09 -9.42
C LEU A 160 3.86 12.14 -10.47
N ILE A 161 4.48 12.69 -11.51
CA ILE A 161 5.11 11.89 -12.57
C ILE A 161 6.34 11.13 -12.05
N TYR A 162 6.90 11.50 -10.89
CA TYR A 162 8.07 10.83 -10.32
C TYR A 162 7.89 9.31 -10.14
N ASP A 163 6.67 8.88 -9.81
CA ASP A 163 6.33 7.47 -9.60
C ASP A 163 6.07 6.70 -10.91
N ALA A 164 6.17 7.35 -12.06
CA ALA A 164 6.05 6.70 -13.36
C ALA A 164 7.22 5.74 -13.61
N SER A 165 6.93 4.59 -14.23
CA SER A 165 7.92 3.52 -14.48
C SER A 165 9.17 4.02 -15.23
N LEU A 166 8.98 4.90 -16.22
CA LEU A 166 10.06 5.50 -17.02
C LEU A 166 11.06 6.30 -16.17
N ILE A 167 10.56 7.11 -15.23
CA ILE A 167 11.41 7.95 -14.36
C ILE A 167 12.03 7.11 -13.25
N GLY A 168 11.28 6.12 -12.73
CA GLY A 168 11.77 5.18 -11.73
C GLY A 168 13.02 4.43 -12.18
N LYS A 169 13.08 4.03 -13.46
CA LYS A 169 14.22 3.31 -14.08
C LYS A 169 15.43 4.21 -14.40
N ALA A 170 15.25 5.52 -14.48
CA ALA A 170 16.32 6.43 -14.89
C ALA A 170 17.32 6.70 -13.76
N VAL A 171 18.59 6.91 -14.12
CA VAL A 171 19.67 7.28 -13.19
C VAL A 171 19.34 8.63 -12.52
N PRO A 172 19.62 8.83 -11.20
CA PRO A 172 19.21 10.04 -10.47
C PRO A 172 19.55 11.37 -11.14
N LYS A 173 20.71 11.47 -11.81
CA LYS A 173 21.14 12.67 -12.54
C LYS A 173 20.29 12.94 -13.81
N LEU A 174 19.79 11.88 -14.45
CA LEU A 174 19.02 11.93 -15.68
C LEU A 174 17.51 11.98 -15.44
N LYS A 175 17.02 11.62 -14.24
CA LYS A 175 15.58 11.67 -13.89
C LYS A 175 14.92 13.02 -14.24
N ARG A 176 15.64 14.13 -14.03
CA ARG A 176 15.15 15.47 -14.43
C ARG A 176 14.99 15.61 -15.94
N LYS A 177 15.94 15.09 -16.73
CA LYS A 177 15.89 15.20 -18.20
C LYS A 177 14.79 14.31 -18.78
N VAL A 178 14.53 13.16 -18.15
CA VAL A 178 13.46 12.24 -18.56
C VAL A 178 12.08 12.76 -18.14
N SER A 179 12.01 13.58 -17.08
CA SER A 179 10.74 14.19 -16.65
C SER A 179 10.37 15.46 -17.43
N GLN A 180 11.31 16.04 -18.18
CA GLN A 180 11.11 17.20 -19.06
C GLN A 180 10.67 16.73 -20.44
#